data_AF-A0AAD9QXW1-F1
#
_entry.id   AF-A0AAD9QXW1-F1
#
_cell.length_a   1.000
_cell.length_b   1.000
_cell.length_c   1.000
_cell.angle_alpha   90.00
_cell.angle_beta   90.00
_cell.angle_gamma   90.00
#
_symmetry.space_group_name_H-M   'P 1'
#
loop_
_entity.id
_entity.type
_entity.pdbx_description
1 polymer ?
#
loop_
_entity_poly.entity_id
_entity_poly.type
_entity_poly.pdbx_seq_one_letter_code
_entity_poly.pdbx_strand_id
1 'polypeptide(L)'
;MLYFYSSLVYSFQGIDIKKKHVKRHIRREPVSKNVYLKLLVKLYSFLARRTKSKFNQIVMKRLCFSRVNRPPMSLSRLVKNMKARGDHEKLTCVVVGTVTDDLRIYDIPKLKVCALRVTAGARARILKAGGEVITFDQLALRSPRGKNTLLIQG
;
A
#
# COMPACT_ATOMS: atom_id res chain seq x y z
N MET A 1 -63.24 12.70 40.05
CA MET A 1 -62.90 13.06 38.66
C MET A 1 -61.60 12.33 38.33
N LEU A 2 -61.70 11.29 37.50
CA LEU A 2 -60.72 10.20 37.38
C LEU A 2 -59.37 10.65 36.79
N TYR A 3 -58.29 10.26 37.47
CA TYR A 3 -56.95 10.10 36.89
C TYR A 3 -56.99 8.96 35.86
N PHE A 4 -56.25 9.05 34.75
CA PHE A 4 -55.15 8.13 34.45
C PHE A 4 -54.51 8.42 33.08
N TYR A 5 -53.19 8.54 33.10
CA TYR A 5 -52.28 8.57 31.97
C TYR A 5 -52.56 7.42 30.99
N SER A 6 -52.99 7.73 29.76
CA SER A 6 -52.92 6.77 28.66
C SER A 6 -51.50 6.79 28.09
N SER A 7 -50.66 5.92 28.65
CA SER A 7 -49.33 5.57 28.19
C SER A 7 -49.29 5.34 26.68
N LEU A 8 -48.46 6.12 25.97
CA LEU A 8 -48.00 5.79 24.62
C LEU A 8 -47.27 4.42 24.69
N VAL A 9 -47.95 3.36 24.28
CA VAL A 9 -47.34 2.05 24.10
C VAL A 9 -46.48 2.13 22.84
N TYR A 10 -45.18 2.38 23.02
CA TYR A 10 -44.19 2.20 21.94
C TYR A 10 -44.09 0.71 21.64
N SER A 11 -44.84 0.26 20.63
CA SER A 11 -44.72 -1.09 20.07
C SER A 11 -43.33 -1.27 19.49
N PHE A 12 -42.41 -1.91 20.22
CA PHE A 12 -41.12 -2.34 19.70
C PHE A 12 -41.33 -3.50 18.73
N GLN A 13 -41.78 -3.21 17.50
CA GLN A 13 -41.79 -4.18 16.41
C GLN A 13 -40.34 -4.53 16.04
N GLY A 14 -39.98 -5.82 16.12
CA GLY A 14 -38.67 -6.31 15.69
C GLY A 14 -38.47 -6.11 14.19
N ILE A 15 -37.34 -5.51 13.79
CA ILE A 15 -37.01 -5.28 12.38
C ILE A 15 -36.39 -6.55 11.79
N ASP A 16 -37.02 -7.12 10.77
CA ASP A 16 -36.46 -8.25 10.00
C ASP A 16 -35.35 -7.76 9.07
N ILE A 17 -34.13 -7.70 9.61
CA ILE A 17 -32.93 -7.31 8.87
C ILE A 17 -32.17 -8.57 8.46
N LYS A 18 -31.81 -8.69 7.17
CA LYS A 18 -30.90 -9.74 6.69
C LYS A 18 -29.53 -9.62 7.39
N LYS A 19 -29.27 -10.43 8.42
CA LYS A 19 -28.02 -10.44 9.21
C LYS A 19 -26.82 -11.10 8.51
N LYS A 20 -26.96 -11.47 7.24
CA LYS A 20 -25.89 -12.14 6.48
C LYS A 20 -24.85 -11.12 5.99
N HIS A 21 -23.56 -11.40 6.18
CA HIS A 21 -22.42 -10.58 5.74
C HIS A 21 -22.33 -9.15 6.31
N VAL A 22 -22.90 -8.89 7.49
CA VAL A 22 -22.79 -7.58 8.17
C VAL A 22 -21.32 -7.25 8.48
N LYS A 23 -20.52 -8.24 8.88
CA LYS A 23 -19.09 -8.08 9.16
C LYS A 23 -18.27 -8.18 7.87
N ARG A 24 -17.55 -7.12 7.54
CA ARG A 24 -16.58 -7.13 6.43
C ARG A 24 -15.25 -7.72 6.90
N HIS A 25 -14.78 -8.78 6.21
CA HIS A 25 -13.48 -9.39 6.45
C HIS A 25 -12.38 -8.61 5.73
N ILE A 26 -11.96 -7.50 6.33
CA ILE A 26 -10.86 -6.66 5.81
C ILE A 26 -9.82 -6.40 6.89
N ARG A 27 -8.54 -6.39 6.49
CA ARG A 27 -7.44 -6.01 7.38
C ARG A 27 -7.33 -4.49 7.43
N ARG A 28 -7.51 -3.93 8.62
CA ARG A 28 -7.33 -2.50 8.90
C ARG A 28 -5.93 -2.19 9.43
N GLU A 29 -5.28 -3.19 10.01
CA GLU A 29 -3.93 -3.10 10.58
C GLU A 29 -3.08 -4.31 10.17
N PRO A 30 -1.74 -4.18 10.20
CA PRO A 30 -0.85 -5.31 9.95
C PRO A 30 -0.87 -6.28 11.14
N VAL A 31 -0.98 -7.59 10.85
CA VAL A 31 -0.89 -8.66 11.86
C VAL A 31 0.53 -8.76 12.46
N SER A 32 1.54 -8.29 11.73
CA SER A 32 2.94 -8.38 12.16
C SER A 32 3.25 -7.53 13.38
N LYS A 33 4.07 -8.07 14.30
CA LYS A 33 4.57 -7.34 15.49
C LYS A 33 5.73 -6.36 15.18
N ASN A 34 6.23 -6.31 13.93
CA ASN A 34 7.35 -5.44 13.54
C ASN A 34 7.02 -3.94 13.73
N VAL A 35 7.82 -3.25 14.55
CA VAL A 35 7.64 -1.84 14.91
C VAL A 35 7.77 -0.91 13.70
N TYR A 36 8.78 -1.10 12.85
CA TYR A 36 9.00 -0.28 11.64
C TYR A 36 7.80 -0.35 10.68
N LEU A 37 7.22 -1.53 10.50
CA LEU A 37 6.02 -1.67 9.67
C LEU A 37 4.82 -0.94 10.28
N LYS A 38 4.65 -1.00 11.61
CA LYS A 38 3.59 -0.27 12.31
C LYS A 38 3.76 1.25 12.20
N LEU A 39 5.00 1.76 12.28
CA LEU A 39 5.30 3.18 12.08
C LEU A 39 4.95 3.64 10.67
N LEU A 40 5.32 2.86 9.64
CA LEU A 40 4.94 3.14 8.26
C LEU A 40 3.42 3.14 8.06
N VAL A 41 2.70 2.19 8.66
CA VAL A 41 1.24 2.16 8.61
C VAL A 41 0.63 3.38 9.28
N LYS A 42 1.15 3.82 10.45
CA LYS A 42 0.70 5.05 11.11
C LYS A 42 0.90 6.28 10.23
N LEU A 43 2.08 6.40 9.60
CA LEU A 43 2.39 7.48 8.67
C LEU A 43 1.43 7.50 7.48
N TYR A 44 1.26 6.38 6.78
CA TYR A 44 0.38 6.31 5.61
C TYR A 44 -1.11 6.40 5.97
N SER A 45 -1.51 5.99 7.17
CA SER A 45 -2.87 6.20 7.70
C SER A 45 -3.15 7.69 7.89
N PHE A 46 -2.20 8.44 8.47
CA PHE A 46 -2.29 9.89 8.58
C PHE A 46 -2.39 10.56 7.21
N LEU A 47 -1.49 10.20 6.28
CA LEU A 47 -1.50 10.76 4.92
C LEU A 47 -2.80 10.44 4.19
N ALA A 48 -3.25 9.18 4.20
CA ALA A 48 -4.47 8.75 3.52
C ALA A 48 -5.71 9.51 4.02
N ARG A 49 -5.78 9.80 5.32
CA ARG A 49 -6.87 10.58 5.92
C ARG A 49 -6.81 12.07 5.56
N ARG A 50 -5.62 12.67 5.47
CA ARG A 50 -5.45 14.13 5.28
C ARG A 50 -5.35 14.60 3.83
N THR A 51 -4.74 13.81 2.93
CA THR A 51 -4.48 14.26 1.54
C THR A 51 -5.55 13.85 0.52
N LYS A 52 -6.51 12.99 0.88
CA LYS A 52 -7.54 12.43 -0.03
C LYS A 52 -6.96 11.74 -1.30
N SER A 53 -5.67 11.40 -1.32
CA SER A 53 -5.05 10.70 -2.47
C SER A 53 -5.37 9.21 -2.45
N LYS A 54 -5.89 8.67 -3.56
CA LYS A 54 -6.13 7.23 -3.75
C LYS A 54 -4.85 6.41 -3.60
N PHE A 55 -3.70 6.96 -4.02
CA PHE A 55 -2.40 6.31 -3.89
C PHE A 55 -2.10 5.94 -2.43
N ASN A 56 -2.22 6.90 -1.51
CA ASN A 56 -1.94 6.68 -0.09
C ASN A 56 -2.89 5.66 0.55
N GLN A 57 -4.17 5.66 0.15
CA GLN A 57 -5.15 4.67 0.61
C GLN A 57 -4.76 3.24 0.17
N ILE A 58 -4.31 3.09 -1.08
CA ILE A 58 -3.86 1.81 -1.62
C ILE A 58 -2.57 1.34 -0.92
N VAL A 59 -1.58 2.23 -0.74
CA VAL A 59 -0.33 1.90 -0.05
C VAL A 59 -0.60 1.47 1.39
N MET A 60 -1.40 2.23 2.15
CA MET A 60 -1.82 1.87 3.51
C MET A 60 -2.47 0.48 3.54
N LYS A 61 -3.42 0.21 2.64
CA LYS A 61 -4.09 -1.09 2.54
C LYS A 61 -3.10 -2.23 2.25
N ARG A 62 -2.16 -2.02 1.32
CA ARG A 62 -1.14 -3.00 0.95
C ARG A 62 -0.12 -3.25 2.07
N LEU A 63 0.21 -2.26 2.89
CA LEU A 63 1.09 -2.46 4.06
C LEU A 63 0.48 -3.46 5.07
N CYS A 64 -0.85 -3.52 5.17
CA CYS A 64 -1.59 -4.44 6.03
C CYS A 64 -1.75 -5.87 5.44
N PHE A 65 -1.31 -6.10 4.19
CA PHE A 65 -1.42 -7.41 3.54
C PHE A 65 -0.53 -8.48 4.20
N SER A 66 -0.92 -9.75 4.04
CA SER A 66 -0.06 -10.89 4.38
C SER A 66 1.18 -10.91 3.48
N ARG A 67 2.16 -11.77 3.82
CA ARG A 67 3.32 -12.00 2.94
C ARG A 67 2.91 -12.65 1.63
N VAL A 68 1.97 -13.60 1.67
CA VAL A 68 1.43 -14.28 0.47
C VAL A 68 0.80 -13.27 -0.50
N ASN A 69 0.08 -12.27 0.02
CA ASN A 69 -0.56 -11.24 -0.80
C ASN A 69 0.40 -10.11 -1.20
N ARG A 70 1.70 -10.22 -0.86
CA ARG A 70 2.78 -9.31 -1.25
C ARG A 70 3.91 -10.11 -1.89
N PRO A 71 3.66 -10.70 -3.08
CA PRO A 71 4.68 -11.48 -3.77
C PRO A 71 5.91 -10.62 -4.10
N PRO A 72 7.10 -11.24 -4.18
CA PRO A 72 8.31 -10.55 -4.56
C PRO A 72 8.26 -10.08 -6.03
N MET A 73 8.87 -8.93 -6.29
CA MET A 73 8.98 -8.33 -7.61
C MET A 73 10.39 -8.50 -8.17
N SER A 74 10.52 -9.19 -9.30
CA SER A 74 11.79 -9.29 -10.04
C SER A 74 12.14 -7.99 -10.75
N LEU A 75 13.43 -7.68 -10.87
CA LEU A 75 13.94 -6.56 -11.67
C LEU A 75 13.43 -6.58 -13.12
N SER A 76 13.30 -7.75 -13.74
CA SER A 76 12.82 -7.87 -15.12
C SER A 76 11.40 -7.36 -15.33
N ARG A 77 10.48 -7.75 -14.45
CA ARG A 77 9.13 -7.20 -14.41
C ARG A 77 9.11 -5.70 -14.17
N LEU A 78 9.98 -5.18 -13.30
CA LEU A 78 10.07 -3.72 -13.07
C LEU A 78 10.48 -2.98 -14.34
N VAL A 79 11.52 -3.44 -15.03
CA VAL A 79 11.99 -2.84 -16.28
C VAL A 79 10.90 -2.89 -17.35
N LYS A 80 10.22 -4.02 -17.53
CA LYS A 80 9.12 -4.16 -18.49
C LYS A 80 7.96 -3.19 -18.21
N ASN A 81 7.54 -3.10 -16.95
CA ASN A 81 6.45 -2.21 -16.55
C ASN A 81 6.81 -0.72 -16.69
N MET A 82 8.08 -0.37 -16.45
CA MET A 82 8.55 1.00 -16.69
C MET A 82 8.62 1.32 -18.19
N LYS A 83 9.07 0.38 -19.03
CA LYS A 83 9.12 0.57 -20.49
C LYS A 83 7.72 0.81 -21.06
N ALA A 84 6.72 0.09 -20.58
CA ALA A 84 5.32 0.27 -20.99
C ALA A 84 4.75 1.68 -20.67
N ARG A 85 5.37 2.43 -19.74
CA ARG A 85 4.94 3.78 -19.36
C ARG A 85 5.76 4.91 -20.02
N GLY A 86 6.90 4.60 -20.65
CA GLY A 86 7.70 5.57 -21.42
C GLY A 86 8.62 6.51 -20.61
N ASP A 87 8.36 6.74 -19.32
CA ASP A 87 9.08 7.76 -18.54
C ASP A 87 9.96 7.14 -17.42
N HIS A 88 11.17 6.70 -17.78
CA HIS A 88 12.07 6.00 -16.85
C HIS A 88 12.71 6.89 -15.77
N GLU A 89 13.02 8.15 -16.07
CA GLU A 89 13.83 9.01 -15.19
C GLU A 89 13.01 9.83 -14.19
N LYS A 90 11.77 10.16 -14.58
CA LYS A 90 10.85 10.98 -13.78
C LYS A 90 9.98 10.12 -12.87
N LEU A 91 9.61 8.90 -13.28
CA LEU A 91 8.77 8.05 -12.44
C LEU A 91 9.58 7.30 -11.38
N THR A 92 8.98 7.24 -10.20
CA THR A 92 9.41 6.37 -9.12
C THR A 92 8.56 5.10 -9.12
N CYS A 93 9.20 3.95 -9.29
CA CYS A 93 8.57 2.65 -9.16
C CYS A 93 8.32 2.34 -7.68
N VAL A 94 7.08 2.08 -7.29
CA VAL A 94 6.71 1.80 -5.91
C VAL A 94 6.20 0.36 -5.79
N VAL A 95 6.86 -0.43 -4.96
CA VAL A 95 6.51 -1.82 -4.68
C VAL A 95 6.33 -2.00 -3.18
N VAL A 96 5.11 -2.34 -2.76
CA VAL A 96 4.85 -2.71 -1.35
C VAL A 96 5.22 -4.17 -1.15
N GLY A 97 6.52 -4.47 -1.12
CA GLY A 97 7.02 -5.84 -1.09
C GLY A 97 8.54 -5.93 -1.15
N THR A 98 9.03 -7.09 -1.55
CA THR A 98 10.46 -7.35 -1.73
C THR A 98 10.82 -7.24 -3.20
N VAL A 99 11.92 -6.57 -3.54
CA VAL A 99 12.48 -6.55 -4.90
C VAL A 99 13.64 -7.53 -4.98
N THR A 100 13.53 -8.49 -5.90
CA THR A 100 14.51 -9.56 -6.13
C THR A 100 15.29 -9.32 -7.40
N ASP A 101 16.54 -9.78 -7.39
CA ASP A 101 17.40 -9.76 -8.57
C ASP A 101 16.87 -10.75 -9.63
N ASP A 102 17.24 -10.49 -10.88
CA ASP A 102 17.01 -11.38 -12.01
C ASP A 102 18.25 -11.37 -12.90
N LEU A 103 19.02 -12.47 -12.83
CA LEU A 103 20.30 -12.64 -13.53
C LEU A 103 20.15 -12.69 -15.05
N ARG A 104 18.94 -12.92 -15.57
CA ARG A 104 18.69 -13.09 -17.01
C ARG A 104 18.75 -11.77 -17.78
N ILE A 105 18.52 -10.66 -17.09
CA ILE A 105 18.69 -9.33 -17.67
C ILE A 105 20.11 -8.92 -17.45
N TYR A 106 20.75 -8.36 -18.47
CA TYR A 106 22.09 -7.80 -18.36
C TYR A 106 22.02 -6.28 -18.12
N ASP A 107 21.29 -5.58 -18.99
CA ASP A 107 21.15 -4.12 -18.93
C ASP A 107 19.97 -3.67 -18.08
N ILE A 108 20.29 -2.90 -17.04
CA ILE A 108 19.30 -2.25 -16.18
C ILE A 108 19.34 -0.75 -16.48
N PRO A 109 18.22 -0.14 -16.89
CA PRO A 109 18.15 1.31 -17.05
C PRO A 109 18.25 2.01 -15.69
N LYS A 110 18.47 3.33 -15.71
CA LYS A 110 18.42 4.15 -14.50
C LYS A 110 17.01 4.11 -13.89
N LEU A 111 16.86 3.49 -12.71
CA LEU A 111 15.58 3.29 -12.04
C LEU A 111 15.57 3.99 -10.68
N LYS A 112 14.45 4.66 -10.36
CA LYS A 112 14.11 5.08 -8.99
C LYS A 112 13.10 4.10 -8.40
N VAL A 113 13.50 3.35 -7.38
CA VAL A 113 12.67 2.27 -6.81
C VAL A 113 12.43 2.51 -5.32
N CYS A 114 11.16 2.47 -4.92
CA CYS A 114 10.72 2.44 -3.53
C CYS A 114 10.22 1.04 -3.18
N ALA A 115 10.78 0.42 -2.14
CA ALA A 115 10.36 -0.89 -1.67
C ALA A 115 10.50 -1.08 -0.15
N LEU A 116 9.85 -2.12 0.40
CA LEU A 116 10.04 -2.49 1.81
C LEU A 116 11.38 -3.20 2.03
N ARG A 117 11.76 -4.06 1.09
CA ARG A 117 13.04 -4.77 1.08
C ARG A 117 13.56 -4.87 -0.34
N VAL A 118 14.87 -4.75 -0.49
CA VAL A 118 15.58 -5.00 -1.75
C VAL A 118 16.69 -5.99 -1.45
N THR A 119 16.78 -7.05 -2.26
CA THR A 119 17.88 -8.02 -2.16
C THR A 119 19.22 -7.34 -2.47
N ALA A 120 20.31 -7.84 -1.87
CA ALA A 120 21.63 -7.24 -2.02
C ALA A 120 22.08 -7.16 -3.50
N GLY A 121 21.87 -8.24 -4.26
CA GLY A 121 22.15 -8.28 -5.70
C GLY A 121 21.36 -7.22 -6.47
N ALA A 122 20.04 -7.14 -6.25
CA ALA A 122 19.22 -6.14 -6.93
C ALA A 122 19.65 -4.70 -6.56
N ARG A 123 19.98 -4.46 -5.30
CA ARG A 123 20.42 -3.13 -4.83
C ARG A 123 21.73 -2.72 -5.50
N ALA A 124 22.73 -3.61 -5.54
CA ALA A 124 24.01 -3.34 -6.17
C ALA A 124 23.86 -3.01 -7.66
N ARG A 125 23.00 -3.76 -8.36
CA ARG A 125 22.78 -3.54 -9.80
C ARG A 125 22.02 -2.25 -10.12
N ILE A 126 21.00 -1.90 -9.32
CA ILE A 126 20.30 -0.61 -9.47
C ILE A 126 21.27 0.56 -9.25
N LEU A 127 22.10 0.48 -8.20
CA LEU A 127 23.07 1.53 -7.89
C LEU A 127 24.17 1.62 -8.97
N LYS A 128 24.65 0.47 -9.49
CA LYS A 128 25.62 0.42 -10.59
C LYS A 128 25.08 1.08 -11.87
N ALA A 129 23.78 0.96 -12.13
CA ALA A 129 23.11 1.64 -13.24
C ALA A 129 22.86 3.15 -12.98
N GLY A 130 23.34 3.71 -11.86
CA GLY A 130 23.09 5.10 -11.47
C GLY A 130 21.66 5.36 -10.98
N GLY A 131 20.91 4.30 -10.66
CA GLY A 131 19.57 4.38 -10.08
C GLY A 131 19.58 4.67 -8.58
N GLU A 132 18.38 4.79 -8.01
CA GLU A 132 18.19 5.12 -6.60
C GLU A 132 17.22 4.12 -5.96
N VAL A 133 17.55 3.65 -4.76
CA VAL A 133 16.68 2.83 -3.91
C VAL A 133 16.26 3.65 -2.71
N ILE A 134 14.97 3.97 -2.63
CA ILE A 134 14.38 4.79 -1.56
C ILE A 134 13.46 3.96 -0.65
N THR A 135 13.25 4.46 0.56
CA THR A 135 12.28 3.90 1.51
C THR A 135 10.94 4.62 1.44
N PHE A 136 9.92 4.04 2.07
CA PHE A 136 8.56 4.58 2.06
C PHE A 136 8.42 5.90 2.83
N ASP A 137 9.21 6.10 3.89
CA ASP A 137 9.32 7.35 4.63
C ASP A 137 9.96 8.46 3.77
N GLN A 138 11.05 8.17 3.07
CA GLN A 138 11.67 9.11 2.11
C GLN A 138 10.71 9.45 0.96
N LEU A 139 9.99 8.46 0.44
CA LEU A 139 8.98 8.69 -0.60
C LEU A 139 7.86 9.63 -0.10
N ALA A 140 7.43 9.47 1.15
CA ALA A 140 6.40 10.32 1.74
C ALA A 140 6.84 11.79 1.86
N LEU A 141 8.11 12.04 2.14
CA LEU A 141 8.68 13.39 2.17
C LEU A 141 8.76 14.01 0.77
N ARG A 142 9.23 13.24 -0.23
CA ARG A 142 9.39 13.73 -1.62
C ARG A 142 8.04 13.94 -2.33
N SER A 143 7.14 12.97 -2.20
CA SER A 143 5.89 12.90 -2.94
C SER A 143 4.72 12.49 -2.02
N PRO A 144 4.28 13.37 -1.10
CA PRO A 144 3.23 13.05 -0.11
C PRO A 144 1.88 12.69 -0.74
N ARG A 145 1.64 13.09 -2.00
CA ARG A 145 0.42 12.74 -2.76
C ARG A 145 0.60 11.57 -3.74
N GLY A 146 1.83 11.09 -3.94
CA GLY A 146 2.17 10.06 -4.93
C GLY A 146 2.34 10.57 -6.36
N LYS A 147 2.68 11.85 -6.57
CA LYS A 147 2.95 12.40 -7.91
C LYS A 147 4.14 11.67 -8.56
N ASN A 148 4.05 11.40 -9.86
CA ASN A 148 5.07 10.68 -10.65
C ASN A 148 5.47 9.33 -10.05
N THR A 149 4.51 8.61 -9.45
CA THR A 149 4.74 7.25 -8.94
C THR A 149 4.01 6.21 -9.77
N LEU A 150 4.68 5.09 -10.00
CA LEU A 150 4.09 3.90 -10.60
C LEU A 150 3.97 2.82 -9.53
N LEU A 151 2.74 2.59 -9.06
CA LEU A 151 2.47 1.57 -8.06
C LEU A 151 2.30 0.20 -8.74
N ILE A 152 3.20 -0.73 -8.44
CA ILE A 152 3.23 -2.07 -9.05
C ILE A 152 2.98 -3.14 -7.98
N GLN A 153 2.45 -4.28 -8.40
CA GLN A 153 2.31 -5.49 -7.61
C GLN A 153 2.85 -6.67 -8.42
N GLY A 154 3.41 -7.67 -7.73
CA GLY A 154 3.98 -8.87 -8.34
C GLY A 154 3.01 -10.01 -8.53
#